data_AF-X1LGR8-F1
#
_entry.id   AF-X1LGR8-F1
#
_cell.length_a   1.000
_cell.length_b   1.000
_cell.length_c   1.000
_cell.angle_alpha   90.00
_cell.angle_beta   90.00
_cell.angle_gamma   90.00
#
_symmetry.space_group_name_H-M   'P 1'
#
loop_
_entity.id
_entity.type
_entity.pdbx_description
1 polymer ?
#
loop_
_entity_poly.entity_id
_entity_poly.type
_entity_poly.pdbx_seq_one_letter_code
_entity_poly.pdbx_strand_id
1 'polypeptide(L)'
;APFESGNKGIGGTMTSGEAKTPLIYSLKTALPNPFANNTTICYSIAKPGKVSLRVYGITGRFIKTLENGKKDAGIYNVRWDGCNNNNCKVAAGVYFT
;
A
#
# COMPACT_ATOMS: atom_id res chain seq x y z
N ALA A 1 21.91 -41.59 -35.86
CA ALA A 1 22.77 -40.44 -35.48
C ALA A 1 23.41 -39.91 -36.76
N PRO A 2 23.34 -38.60 -37.05
CA PRO A 2 24.15 -37.59 -36.35
C PRO A 2 23.34 -36.39 -35.84
N PHE A 3 23.94 -35.63 -34.92
CA PHE A 3 23.39 -34.41 -34.32
C PHE A 3 23.85 -33.20 -35.14
N GLU A 4 22.91 -32.48 -35.76
CA GLU A 4 23.17 -31.16 -36.35
C GLU A 4 22.91 -30.07 -35.31
N SER A 5 23.90 -29.19 -35.17
CA SER A 5 23.82 -27.93 -34.43
C SER A 5 22.99 -26.93 -35.25
N GLY A 6 21.84 -26.52 -34.71
CA GLY A 6 20.99 -25.46 -35.26
C GLY A 6 20.84 -24.33 -34.24
N ASN A 7 21.56 -23.24 -34.45
CA ASN A 7 21.45 -22.01 -33.68
C ASN A 7 20.31 -21.17 -34.26
N LYS A 8 19.25 -20.86 -33.51
CA LYS A 8 18.39 -19.69 -33.82
C LYS A 8 17.68 -19.20 -32.57
N GLY A 9 18.10 -18.03 -32.10
CA GLY A 9 17.46 -17.30 -31.03
C GLY A 9 15.98 -17.06 -31.34
N ILE A 10 15.14 -17.50 -30.42
CA ILE A 10 13.79 -16.97 -30.28
C ILE A 10 13.88 -15.85 -29.25
N GLY A 11 13.92 -14.62 -29.76
CA GLY A 11 13.58 -13.45 -28.98
C GLY A 11 12.15 -13.59 -28.49
N GLY A 12 11.99 -14.10 -27.27
CA GLY A 12 10.77 -13.93 -26.51
C GLY A 12 10.65 -12.48 -26.13
N THR A 13 9.81 -11.75 -26.84
CA THR A 13 9.30 -10.45 -26.43
C THR A 13 8.81 -10.55 -24.98
N MET A 14 9.53 -9.89 -24.07
CA MET A 14 9.11 -9.63 -22.69
C MET A 14 7.81 -8.81 -22.75
N THR A 15 6.69 -9.51 -22.81
CA THR A 15 5.37 -8.91 -22.97
C THR A 15 4.77 -8.70 -21.59
N SER A 16 4.62 -7.42 -21.27
CA SER A 16 3.69 -6.83 -20.28
C SER A 16 3.82 -7.32 -18.82
N GLY A 17 4.24 -6.40 -17.95
CA GLY A 17 4.24 -6.60 -16.51
C GLY A 17 2.84 -6.96 -16.00
N GLU A 18 2.61 -8.24 -15.74
CA GLU A 18 1.53 -8.68 -14.87
C GLU A 18 1.75 -8.01 -13.51
N ALA A 19 0.92 -7.01 -13.20
CA ALA A 19 0.84 -6.46 -11.86
C ALA A 19 0.42 -7.61 -10.93
N LYS A 20 1.40 -8.18 -10.22
CA LYS A 20 1.19 -9.29 -9.30
C LYS A 20 0.15 -8.88 -8.26
N THR A 21 -1.09 -9.34 -8.44
CA THR A 21 -2.17 -9.11 -7.49
C THR A 21 -1.74 -9.69 -6.15
N PRO A 22 -1.79 -8.90 -5.06
CA PRO A 22 -1.35 -9.39 -3.76
C PRO A 22 -2.25 -10.55 -3.34
N LEU A 23 -1.63 -11.62 -2.83
CA LEU A 23 -2.34 -12.82 -2.40
C LEU A 23 -2.91 -12.70 -0.97
N ILE A 24 -2.52 -11.65 -0.25
CA ILE A 24 -2.85 -11.46 1.17
C ILE A 24 -3.36 -10.04 1.46
N TYR A 25 -4.20 -9.94 2.49
CA TYR A 25 -4.50 -8.67 3.15
C TYR A 25 -3.34 -8.32 4.09
N SER A 26 -2.81 -7.10 3.98
CA SER A 26 -1.73 -6.66 4.87
C SER A 26 -1.80 -5.15 5.10
N LEU A 27 -1.34 -4.72 6.27
CA LEU A 27 -1.08 -3.34 6.60
C LEU A 27 0.38 -3.26 7.09
N LYS A 28 1.21 -2.52 6.37
CA LYS A 28 2.62 -2.33 6.73
C LYS A 28 2.77 -1.18 7.72
N THR A 29 3.87 -1.21 8.46
CA THR A 29 4.28 -0.09 9.30
C THR A 29 4.39 1.19 8.48
N ALA A 30 3.88 2.29 9.04
CA ALA A 30 3.99 3.60 8.43
C ALA A 30 5.47 4.01 8.28
N LEU A 31 5.83 4.58 7.13
CA LEU A 31 7.21 4.97 6.82
C LEU A 31 7.27 6.40 6.25
N PRO A 32 8.10 7.28 6.82
CA PRO A 32 8.93 7.07 8.02
C PRO A 32 8.10 6.99 9.32
N ASN A 33 8.59 6.28 10.33
CA ASN A 33 8.06 6.30 11.70
C ASN A 33 9.25 6.22 12.69
N PRO A 34 9.56 7.28 13.46
CA PRO A 34 8.85 8.57 13.55
C PRO A 34 8.92 9.43 12.28
N PHE A 35 8.00 10.38 12.10
CA PHE A 35 7.99 11.30 10.96
C PHE A 35 7.95 12.77 11.40
N ALA A 36 8.56 13.65 10.60
CA ALA A 36 8.53 15.10 10.84
C ALA A 36 7.27 15.75 10.26
N ASN A 37 6.99 15.53 8.97
CA ASN A 37 5.91 16.22 8.24
C ASN A 37 4.80 15.30 7.76
N ASN A 38 5.16 14.09 7.31
CA ASN A 38 4.23 13.10 6.81
C ASN A 38 4.82 11.69 6.90
N THR A 39 3.95 10.70 6.91
CA THR A 39 4.27 9.28 6.80
C THR A 39 3.42 8.64 5.70
N THR A 40 3.88 7.53 5.16
CA THR A 40 3.16 6.74 4.17
C THR A 40 2.77 5.39 4.77
N ILE A 41 1.49 5.07 4.69
CA ILE A 41 0.93 3.79 5.12
C ILE A 41 0.69 2.95 3.87
N CYS A 42 1.34 1.79 3.81
CA CYS A 42 1.21 0.85 2.70
C CYS A 42 0.31 -0.31 3.12
N TYR A 43 -0.70 -0.64 2.32
CA TYR A 43 -1.57 -1.79 2.55
C TYR A 43 -1.83 -2.56 1.27
N SER A 44 -2.17 -3.83 1.40
CA SER A 44 -2.60 -4.69 0.30
C SER A 44 -3.97 -5.28 0.56
N ILE A 45 -4.76 -5.42 -0.50
CA ILE A 45 -6.02 -6.17 -0.46
C ILE A 45 -6.03 -7.27 -1.51
N ALA A 46 -6.37 -8.48 -1.11
CA ALA A 46 -6.25 -9.65 -1.99
C ALA A 46 -7.43 -9.81 -2.96
N LYS A 47 -8.57 -9.17 -2.66
CA LYS A 47 -9.78 -9.21 -3.47
C LYS A 47 -10.42 -7.82 -3.51
N PRO A 48 -11.13 -7.46 -4.59
CA PRO A 48 -11.88 -6.21 -4.64
C PRO A 48 -12.88 -6.11 -3.49
N GLY A 49 -12.99 -4.94 -2.87
CA GLY A 49 -13.82 -4.77 -1.69
C GLY A 49 -13.85 -3.34 -1.15
N LYS A 50 -14.65 -3.13 -0.10
CA LYS A 50 -14.69 -1.85 0.61
C LYS A 50 -13.53 -1.80 1.61
N VAL A 51 -12.73 -0.74 1.52
CA VAL A 51 -11.61 -0.45 2.43
C VAL A 51 -11.96 0.78 3.26
N SER A 52 -11.62 0.76 4.55
CA SER A 52 -11.60 1.94 5.41
C SER A 52 -10.31 1.95 6.22
N LEU A 53 -9.43 2.91 5.92
CA LEU A 53 -8.19 3.16 6.66
C LEU A 53 -8.39 4.38 7.55
N ARG A 54 -8.21 4.22 8.86
CA ARG A 54 -8.51 5.24 9.87
C ARG A 54 -7.38 5.35 10.87
N VAL A 55 -7.09 6.57 11.29
CA VAL A 55 -6.08 6.88 12.30
C VAL A 55 -6.77 7.08 13.65
N TYR A 56 -6.20 6.48 14.69
CA TYR A 56 -6.63 6.62 16.08
C TYR A 56 -5.47 7.03 16.98
N GLY A 57 -5.74 7.84 17.99
CA GLY A 57 -4.78 8.12 19.07
C GLY A 57 -4.69 6.95 20.06
N ILE A 58 -3.73 7.00 21.00
CA ILE A 58 -3.48 5.92 21.96
C ILE A 58 -4.69 5.55 22.82
N THR A 59 -5.60 6.50 23.04
CA THR A 59 -6.82 6.30 23.84
C THR A 59 -7.97 5.71 23.02
N GLY A 60 -7.74 5.33 21.76
CA GLY A 60 -8.78 4.91 20.82
C GLY A 60 -9.57 6.07 20.22
N ARG A 61 -9.20 7.32 20.52
CA ARG A 61 -9.84 8.51 19.92
C ARG A 61 -9.63 8.52 18.42
N PHE A 62 -10.71 8.60 17.65
CA PHE A 62 -10.68 8.78 16.20
C PHE A 62 -10.03 10.11 15.82
N ILE A 63 -9.11 10.08 14.85
CA ILE A 63 -8.34 11.25 14.39
C ILE A 63 -8.71 11.63 12.95
N LYS A 64 -8.59 10.68 12.01
CA LYS A 64 -8.78 10.94 10.58
C LYS A 64 -9.14 9.66 9.82
N THR A 65 -9.96 9.79 8.80
CA THR A 65 -10.11 8.74 7.78
C THR A 65 -9.19 9.07 6.62
N LEU A 66 -8.28 8.16 6.28
CA LEU A 66 -7.31 8.33 5.20
C LEU A 66 -7.79 7.72 3.88
N GLU A 67 -8.58 6.64 3.98
CA GLU A 67 -9.19 5.97 2.83
C GLU A 67 -10.58 5.47 3.23
N ASN A 68 -11.55 5.58 2.33
CA ASN A 68 -12.89 5.02 2.52
C ASN A 68 -13.57 4.86 1.16
N GLY A 69 -13.52 3.65 0.61
CA GLY A 69 -14.05 3.42 -0.74
C GLY A 69 -13.95 1.97 -1.18
N LYS A 70 -14.51 1.69 -2.37
CA LYS A 70 -14.26 0.42 -3.06
C LYS A 70 -12.88 0.48 -3.73
N LYS A 71 -12.11 -0.60 -3.60
CA LYS A 71 -10.79 -0.77 -4.20
C LYS A 71 -10.72 -2.14 -4.85
N ASP A 72 -9.96 -2.25 -5.93
CA ASP A 72 -9.64 -3.52 -6.56
C ASP A 72 -8.51 -4.24 -5.82
N ALA A 73 -8.27 -5.51 -6.14
CA ALA A 73 -7.14 -6.21 -5.55
C ALA A 73 -5.82 -5.52 -5.96
N GLY A 74 -4.97 -5.19 -4.99
CA GLY A 74 -3.81 -4.35 -5.25
C GLY A 74 -3.07 -3.88 -4.01
N ILE A 75 -1.93 -3.23 -4.25
CA ILE A 75 -1.12 -2.57 -3.22
C ILE A 75 -1.37 -1.06 -3.31
N TYR A 76 -1.59 -0.45 -2.16
CA TYR A 76 -1.94 0.95 -2.05
C TYR A 76 -1.03 1.66 -1.06
N ASN A 77 -0.74 2.93 -1.35
CA ASN A 77 0.02 3.82 -0.48
C ASN A 77 -0.84 5.03 -0.16
N VAL A 78 -0.99 5.35 1.12
CA VAL A 78 -1.75 6.51 1.57
C VAL A 78 -0.87 7.37 2.47
N ARG A 79 -0.77 8.65 2.10
CA ARG A 79 0.02 9.63 2.85
C ARG A 79 -0.82 10.21 3.97
N TRP A 80 -0.26 10.25 5.17
CA TRP A 80 -0.80 11.00 6.28
C TRP A 80 0.18 12.10 6.70
N ASP A 81 -0.33 13.31 6.83
CA ASP A 81 0.42 14.51 7.17
C ASP A 81 0.40 14.84 8.67
N GLY A 82 -0.10 13.94 9.52
CA GLY A 82 -0.25 14.24 10.95
C GLY A 82 -1.36 15.23 11.25
N CYS A 83 -2.34 15.41 10.36
CA CYS A 83 -3.53 16.23 10.62
C CYS A 83 -4.76 15.37 10.94
N ASN A 84 -5.74 15.96 11.62
CA ASN A 84 -7.08 15.38 11.82
C ASN A 84 -8.01 15.66 10.61
N ASN A 85 -9.29 15.29 10.72
CA ASN A 85 -10.31 15.57 9.69
C ASN A 85 -10.53 17.07 9.41
N ASN A 86 -10.22 17.96 10.37
CA ASN A 86 -10.36 19.41 10.21
C ASN A 86 -9.07 20.05 9.64
N ASN A 87 -8.13 19.22 9.15
CA ASN A 87 -6.81 19.65 8.67
C ASN A 87 -5.96 20.39 9.73
N CYS A 88 -6.27 20.22 11.02
CA CYS A 88 -5.43 20.71 12.10
C CYS A 88 -4.37 19.65 12.45
N LYS A 89 -3.12 20.08 12.65
CA LYS A 89 -2.04 19.22 13.15
C LYS A 89 -2.45 18.64 14.51
N VAL A 90 -2.24 17.33 14.66
CA VAL A 90 -2.39 16.67 15.96
C VAL A 90 -1.07 16.73 16.74
N ALA A 91 -1.15 16.54 18.06
CA ALA A 91 0.03 16.53 18.91
C ALA A 91 1.02 15.44 18.49
N ALA A 92 2.31 15.65 18.76
CA ALA A 92 3.29 14.58 18.63
C ALA A 92 2.91 13.43 19.59
N GLY A 93 2.98 12.18 19.11
CA GLY A 93 2.56 11.03 19.88
C GLY A 93 2.45 9.76 19.05
N VAL A 94 1.96 8.70 19.69
CA VAL A 94 1.74 7.39 19.05
C VAL A 94 0.31 7.32 18.51
N TYR A 95 0.19 6.76 17.31
CA TYR A 95 -1.07 6.61 16.60
C TYR A 95 -1.17 5.21 16.00
N PHE A 96 -2.39 4.70 15.93
CA PHE A 96 -2.72 3.43 15.31
C PHE A 96 -3.46 3.65 14.00
N THR A 97 -3.21 2.78 13.03
CA THR A 97 -3.75 2.82 11.66
C THR A 97 -4.29 1.47 11.28
#